data_AF-A0A165VL41-F1
#
_entry.id   AF-A0A165VL41-F1
#
_cell.length_a   1.000
_cell.length_b   1.000
_cell.length_c   1.000
_cell.angle_alpha   90.00
_cell.angle_beta   90.00
_cell.angle_gamma   90.00
#
_symmetry.space_group_name_H-M   'P 1'
#
loop_
_entity.id
_entity.type
_entity.pdbx_description
1 polymer ?
#
loop_
_entity_poly.entity_id
_entity_poly.type
_entity_poly.pdbx_seq_one_letter_code
_entity_poly.pdbx_strand_id
1 'polypeptide(L)'
;MVLLPLDLETLKLAVDQDTSKPGAFDLGEGLTPVDVWQGLHASEPLWIASAGVEGGEENQSRINSSDLSLLKKLEAFPAKRWAQMCDGIGWTHLGAIGLSWCQGSTDQAFNTAWSIAVPDKDHTDSQQRALRLVKPS
;
A
#
# COMPACT_ATOMS: atom_id res chain seq x y z
N MET A 1 27.13 5.51 26.29
CA MET A 1 26.57 4.36 25.57
C MET A 1 26.13 4.87 24.22
N VAL A 2 26.97 4.68 23.20
CA VAL A 2 26.74 5.22 21.85
C VAL A 2 25.96 4.15 21.07
N LEU A 3 24.77 4.51 20.60
CA LEU A 3 24.00 3.72 19.64
C LEU A 3 24.82 3.66 18.34
N LEU A 4 25.30 2.47 17.98
CA LEU A 4 25.87 2.23 16.66
C LEU A 4 24.76 2.34 15.62
N PRO A 5 24.98 3.05 14.48
CA PRO A 5 24.04 3.06 13.39
C PRO A 5 23.94 1.64 12.83
N LEU A 6 22.71 1.09 12.78
CA LEU A 6 22.43 -0.13 12.05
C LEU A 6 22.93 0.07 10.61
N ASP A 7 23.82 -0.84 10.25
CA ASP A 7 24.65 -0.82 9.06
C ASP A 7 23.83 -0.69 7.77
N LEU A 8 23.96 0.47 7.13
CA LEU A 8 23.39 0.81 5.82
C LEU A 8 23.92 -0.12 4.70
N GLU A 9 25.01 -0.87 4.93
CA GLU A 9 25.59 -1.83 3.99
C GLU A 9 24.89 -3.19 4.03
N THR A 10 24.29 -3.60 5.15
CA THR A 10 23.57 -4.88 5.23
C THR A 10 22.30 -4.88 4.34
N LEU A 11 21.77 -3.70 3.99
CA LEU A 11 20.66 -3.54 3.05
C LEU A 11 21.08 -3.52 1.56
N LYS A 12 22.38 -3.48 1.25
CA LYS A 12 22.88 -3.35 -0.14
C LYS A 12 23.16 -4.66 -0.87
N LEU A 13 23.13 -5.82 -0.21
CA LEU A 13 23.46 -7.11 -0.84
C LEU A 13 22.26 -8.04 -0.97
N ALA A 14 21.31 -7.61 -1.80
CA ALA A 14 20.45 -8.50 -2.59
C ALA A 14 20.05 -7.70 -3.83
N VAL A 15 21.01 -7.57 -4.76
CA VAL A 15 20.72 -7.20 -6.15
C VAL A 15 20.09 -8.43 -6.76
N ASP A 16 18.76 -8.44 -6.80
CA ASP A 16 18.04 -9.38 -7.65
C ASP A 16 18.47 -9.09 -9.09
N GLN A 17 19.14 -10.06 -9.71
CA GLN A 17 19.80 -9.90 -11.00
C GLN A 17 18.83 -9.89 -12.19
N ASP A 18 17.51 -9.89 -11.98
CA ASP A 18 16.58 -9.67 -13.08
C ASP A 18 16.36 -8.15 -13.32
N THR A 19 17.36 -7.55 -13.94
CA THR A 19 17.31 -6.18 -14.49
C THR A 19 16.91 -6.17 -15.97
N SER A 20 16.42 -7.30 -16.49
CA SER A 20 16.27 -7.50 -17.94
C SER A 20 15.14 -6.69 -18.60
N LYS A 21 14.28 -6.03 -17.81
CA LYS A 21 13.31 -5.05 -18.31
C LYS A 21 13.26 -3.80 -17.43
N PRO A 22 14.06 -2.75 -17.71
CA PRO A 22 13.76 -1.42 -17.21
C PRO A 22 12.50 -0.94 -17.95
N GLY A 23 11.33 -1.15 -17.35
CA GLY A 23 10.04 -0.83 -17.95
C GLY A 23 8.92 -1.16 -16.98
N ALA A 24 7.76 -0.49 -17.15
CA ALA A 24 6.60 -0.62 -16.28
C ALA A 24 6.33 -2.08 -15.87
N PHE A 25 6.27 -2.33 -14.56
CA PHE A 25 5.89 -3.64 -14.04
C PHE A 25 4.41 -3.86 -14.38
N ASP A 26 4.14 -4.90 -15.16
CA ASP A 26 2.78 -5.30 -15.51
C ASP A 26 2.23 -6.21 -14.40
N LEU A 27 1.10 -5.80 -13.82
CA LEU A 27 0.30 -6.59 -12.88
C LEU A 27 -0.78 -7.40 -13.61
N GLY A 28 -0.72 -7.42 -14.95
CA GLY A 28 -1.69 -8.03 -15.85
C GLY A 28 -2.70 -6.99 -16.35
N GLU A 29 -3.27 -7.25 -17.53
CA GLU A 29 -4.31 -6.40 -18.15
C GLU A 29 -3.84 -4.96 -18.43
N GLY A 30 -2.52 -4.73 -18.49
CA GLY A 30 -1.93 -3.40 -18.68
C GLY A 30 -1.92 -2.54 -17.41
N LEU A 31 -2.23 -3.13 -16.25
CA LEU A 31 -2.22 -2.46 -14.96
C LEU A 31 -0.79 -2.37 -14.41
N THR A 32 -0.40 -1.22 -13.88
CA THR A 32 0.87 -1.03 -13.19
C THR A 32 0.67 -0.83 -11.68
N PRO A 33 1.73 -0.98 -10.85
CA PRO A 33 1.66 -0.63 -9.43
C PRO A 33 1.22 0.82 -9.17
N VAL A 34 1.56 1.73 -10.08
CA VAL A 34 1.14 3.14 -10.00
C VAL A 34 -0.36 3.28 -10.23
N ASP A 35 -0.96 2.47 -11.11
CA ASP A 35 -2.41 2.48 -11.32
C ASP A 35 -3.16 1.96 -10.08
N VAL A 36 -2.62 0.94 -9.39
CA VAL A 36 -3.16 0.51 -8.09
C VAL A 36 -3.07 1.64 -7.07
N TRP A 37 -1.92 2.30 -6.99
CA TRP A 37 -1.72 3.46 -6.11
C TRP A 37 -2.76 4.55 -6.35
N GLN A 38 -2.91 4.97 -7.61
CA GLN A 38 -3.85 6.01 -8.01
C GLN A 38 -5.30 5.58 -7.81
N GLY A 39 -5.65 4.32 -8.12
CA GLY A 39 -6.99 3.79 -7.96
C GLY A 39 -7.49 3.88 -6.51
N LEU A 40 -6.65 3.49 -5.54
CA LEU A 40 -6.98 3.60 -4.11
C LEU A 40 -7.19 5.05 -3.68
N HIS A 41 -6.37 5.98 -4.14
CA HIS A 41 -6.51 7.40 -3.79
C HIS A 41 -7.68 8.07 -4.51
N ALA A 42 -8.03 7.63 -5.72
CA ALA A 42 -9.18 8.14 -6.46
C ALA A 42 -10.50 7.66 -5.84
N SER A 43 -10.53 6.44 -5.28
CA SER A 43 -11.73 5.86 -4.69
C SER A 43 -12.01 6.35 -3.25
N GLU A 44 -10.96 6.71 -2.51
CA GLU A 44 -11.07 7.24 -1.15
C GLU A 44 -12.06 8.42 -0.98
N PRO A 45 -11.95 9.53 -1.73
CA PRO A 45 -12.90 10.64 -1.58
C PRO A 45 -14.33 10.25 -1.96
N LEU A 46 -14.51 9.29 -2.89
CA LEU A 46 -15.83 8.77 -3.25
C LEU A 46 -16.43 7.94 -2.11
N TRP A 47 -15.60 7.16 -1.42
CA TRP A 47 -16.01 6.41 -0.24
C TRP A 47 -16.43 7.34 0.90
N ILE A 48 -15.65 8.40 1.15
CA ILE A 48 -15.96 9.42 2.17
C ILE A 48 -17.27 10.14 1.83
N ALA A 49 -17.43 10.59 0.58
CA ALA A 49 -18.63 11.30 0.12
C ALA A 49 -19.91 10.43 0.17
N SER A 50 -19.76 9.11 0.23
CA SER A 50 -20.87 8.17 0.36
C SER A 50 -21.35 8.00 1.81
N ALA A 51 -20.68 8.56 2.80
CA ALA A 51 -21.11 8.45 4.19
C ALA A 51 -22.38 9.29 4.44
N GLY A 52 -23.41 8.68 5.05
CA GLY A 52 -24.62 9.38 5.49
C GLY A 52 -25.61 9.79 4.38
N VAL A 53 -25.40 9.34 3.14
CA VAL A 53 -26.33 9.56 2.01
C VAL A 53 -27.18 8.32 1.75
N GLU A 54 -28.37 8.50 1.15
CA GLU A 54 -29.21 7.38 0.72
C GLU A 54 -28.46 6.48 -0.28
N GLY A 55 -28.43 5.17 -0.03
CA GLY A 55 -27.63 4.21 -0.80
C GLY A 55 -26.11 4.28 -0.55
N GLY A 56 -25.66 5.13 0.37
CA GLY A 56 -24.25 5.37 0.67
C GLY A 56 -23.50 4.14 1.16
N GLU A 57 -24.09 3.35 2.05
CA GLU A 57 -23.47 2.11 2.57
C GLU A 57 -23.23 1.08 1.45
N GLU A 58 -24.18 0.93 0.53
CA GLU A 58 -24.02 0.04 -0.62
C GLU A 58 -22.88 0.52 -1.52
N ASN A 59 -22.80 1.84 -1.78
CA ASN A 59 -21.71 2.39 -2.57
C ASN A 59 -20.35 2.21 -1.88
N GLN A 60 -20.27 2.44 -0.56
CA GLN A 60 -19.07 2.19 0.23
C GLN A 60 -18.61 0.72 0.16
N SER A 61 -19.55 -0.21 0.20
CA SER A 61 -19.27 -1.65 0.05
C SER A 61 -18.73 -2.00 -1.34
N ARG A 62 -19.32 -1.44 -2.41
CA ARG A 62 -18.85 -1.62 -3.79
C ARG A 62 -17.45 -1.04 -4.00
N ILE A 63 -17.18 0.13 -3.44
CA ILE A 63 -15.85 0.76 -3.49
C ILE A 63 -14.82 -0.08 -2.74
N ASN A 64 -15.12 -0.55 -1.53
CA ASN A 64 -14.25 -1.47 -0.79
C ASN A 64 -13.94 -2.75 -1.57
N SER A 65 -14.95 -3.32 -2.26
CA SER A 65 -14.78 -4.53 -3.07
C SER A 65 -13.86 -4.29 -4.28
N SER A 66 -13.95 -3.10 -4.88
CA SER A 66 -13.11 -2.67 -6.00
C SER A 66 -11.66 -2.46 -5.56
N ASP A 67 -11.45 -1.75 -4.45
CA ASP A 67 -10.13 -1.53 -3.86
C ASP A 67 -9.47 -2.86 -3.44
N LEU A 68 -10.23 -3.78 -2.86
CA LEU A 68 -9.72 -5.11 -2.53
C LEU A 68 -9.27 -5.89 -3.77
N SER A 69 -9.98 -5.73 -4.88
CA SER A 69 -9.59 -6.35 -6.16
C SER A 69 -8.28 -5.76 -6.71
N LEU A 70 -8.06 -4.45 -6.54
CA LEU A 70 -6.79 -3.81 -6.88
C LEU A 70 -5.64 -4.27 -5.98
N LEU A 71 -5.87 -4.32 -4.67
CA LEU A 71 -4.86 -4.76 -3.69
C LEU A 71 -4.39 -6.19 -3.95
N LYS A 72 -5.31 -7.10 -4.32
CA LYS A 72 -4.97 -8.48 -4.71
C LYS A 72 -4.02 -8.57 -5.92
N LYS A 73 -4.01 -7.59 -6.82
CA LYS A 73 -3.06 -7.56 -7.95
C LYS A 73 -1.61 -7.38 -7.49
N LEU A 74 -1.38 -6.91 -6.26
CA LEU A 74 -0.05 -6.75 -5.68
C LEU A 74 0.54 -8.02 -5.07
N GLU A 75 -0.20 -9.14 -4.99
CA GLU A 75 0.26 -10.35 -4.28
C GLU A 75 1.60 -10.90 -4.77
N ALA A 76 1.88 -10.78 -6.07
CA ALA A 76 3.14 -11.18 -6.67
C ALA A 76 4.14 -10.01 -6.84
N PHE A 77 3.74 -8.77 -6.50
CA PHE A 77 4.59 -7.61 -6.66
C PHE A 77 5.57 -7.48 -5.48
N PRO A 78 6.89 -7.31 -5.68
CA PRO A 78 7.85 -7.30 -4.59
C PRO A 78 7.66 -6.13 -3.62
N ALA A 79 7.55 -6.43 -2.32
CA ALA A 79 7.38 -5.42 -1.26
C ALA A 79 8.48 -4.34 -1.28
N LYS A 80 9.73 -4.72 -1.56
CA LYS A 80 10.85 -3.79 -1.70
C LYS A 80 10.63 -2.77 -2.83
N ARG A 81 10.05 -3.18 -3.95
CA ARG A 81 9.77 -2.29 -5.09
C ARG A 81 8.61 -1.36 -4.79
N TRP A 82 7.57 -1.86 -4.12
CA TRP A 82 6.46 -1.01 -3.64
C TRP A 82 6.95 0.04 -2.65
N ALA A 83 7.77 -0.35 -1.68
CA ALA A 83 8.38 0.58 -0.73
C ALA A 83 9.21 1.66 -1.43
N GLN A 84 10.05 1.28 -2.40
CA GLN A 84 10.82 2.25 -3.21
C GLN A 84 9.93 3.25 -3.96
N MET A 85 8.77 2.80 -4.46
CA MET A 85 7.79 3.68 -5.09
C MET A 85 7.19 4.66 -4.07
N CYS A 86 6.76 4.17 -2.90
CA CYS A 86 6.22 5.00 -1.83
C CYS A 86 7.26 5.97 -1.24
N ASP A 87 8.54 5.60 -1.18
CA ASP A 87 9.62 6.52 -0.78
C ASP A 87 9.76 7.70 -1.75
N GLY A 88 9.49 7.47 -3.05
CA GLY A 88 9.55 8.51 -4.08
C GLY A 88 8.29 9.36 -4.22
N ILE A 89 7.10 8.74 -4.08
CA ILE A 89 5.80 9.41 -4.28
C ILE A 89 5.23 9.95 -2.96
N GLY A 90 5.64 9.39 -1.82
CA GLY A 90 5.17 9.71 -0.48
C GLY A 90 4.37 8.57 0.16
N TRP A 91 4.65 8.29 1.43
CA TRP A 91 3.91 7.32 2.23
C TRP A 91 2.55 7.88 2.67
N THR A 92 1.48 7.11 2.43
CA THR A 92 0.13 7.34 2.94
C THR A 92 -0.40 6.07 3.61
N HIS A 93 -1.52 6.15 4.32
CA HIS A 93 -2.15 4.96 4.92
C HIS A 93 -2.55 3.95 3.83
N LEU A 94 -2.95 4.42 2.64
CA LEU A 94 -3.19 3.57 1.47
C LEU A 94 -1.90 2.87 0.98
N GLY A 95 -0.73 3.49 1.18
CA GLY A 95 0.60 2.95 0.88
C GLY A 95 1.03 1.85 1.79
N ALA A 96 0.81 2.08 3.07
CA ALA A 96 1.01 1.07 4.07
C ALA A 96 0.14 -0.16 3.79
N ILE A 97 -1.16 -0.01 3.52
CA ILE A 97 -1.99 -1.18 3.22
C ILE A 97 -1.59 -1.86 1.91
N GLY A 98 -1.23 -1.11 0.86
CA GLY A 98 -0.72 -1.69 -0.40
C GLY A 98 0.54 -2.54 -0.15
N LEU A 99 1.42 -2.09 0.75
CA LEU A 99 2.60 -2.85 1.15
C LEU A 99 2.21 -4.18 1.82
N SER A 100 1.15 -4.23 2.62
CA SER A 100 0.70 -5.48 3.27
C SER A 100 0.31 -6.57 2.27
N TRP A 101 -0.09 -6.18 1.05
CA TRP A 101 -0.46 -7.12 -0.01
C TRP A 101 0.73 -7.63 -0.83
N CYS A 102 1.86 -6.94 -0.79
CA CYS A 102 3.02 -7.25 -1.63
C CYS A 102 3.74 -8.55 -1.22
N GLN A 103 4.39 -9.19 -2.20
CA GLN A 103 5.21 -10.37 -1.99
C GLN A 103 6.36 -10.08 -1.02
N GLY A 104 6.49 -10.93 -0.01
CA GLY A 104 7.55 -10.81 1.00
C GLY A 104 7.33 -9.70 2.03
N SER A 105 6.14 -9.08 2.06
CA SER A 105 5.76 -8.16 3.12
C SER A 105 5.57 -8.89 4.45
N THR A 106 5.82 -8.19 5.54
CA THR A 106 5.70 -8.70 6.91
C THR A 106 4.90 -7.72 7.77
N ASP A 107 4.34 -8.18 8.87
CA ASP A 107 3.65 -7.32 9.84
C ASP A 107 4.55 -6.18 10.32
N GLN A 108 5.84 -6.44 10.52
CA GLN A 108 6.80 -5.41 10.91
C GLN A 108 6.97 -4.35 9.81
N ALA A 109 7.05 -4.77 8.55
CA ALA A 109 7.15 -3.85 7.41
C ALA A 109 5.89 -2.99 7.29
N PHE A 110 4.71 -3.61 7.38
CA PHE A 110 3.43 -2.91 7.40
C PHE A 110 3.33 -1.91 8.55
N ASN A 111 3.59 -2.34 9.79
CA ASN A 111 3.51 -1.49 10.98
C ASN A 111 4.48 -0.29 10.90
N THR A 112 5.66 -0.49 10.31
CA THR A 112 6.63 0.58 10.07
C THR A 112 6.13 1.57 9.03
N ALA A 113 5.62 1.09 7.89
CA ALA A 113 5.04 1.94 6.86
C ALA A 113 3.82 2.72 7.38
N TRP A 114 2.97 2.06 8.17
CA TRP A 114 1.79 2.68 8.78
C TRP A 114 2.18 3.81 9.72
N SER A 115 3.17 3.61 10.61
CA SER A 115 3.58 4.64 11.56
C SER A 115 4.27 5.84 10.91
N ILE A 116 4.92 5.65 9.75
CA ILE A 116 5.44 6.75 8.93
C ILE A 116 4.28 7.56 8.33
N ALA A 117 3.25 6.87 7.81
CA ALA A 117 2.13 7.50 7.13
C ALA A 117 1.07 8.11 8.05
N VAL A 118 0.89 7.54 9.25
CA VAL A 118 -0.16 7.88 10.21
C VAL A 118 0.50 8.10 11.58
N PRO A 119 1.03 9.31 11.83
CA PRO A 119 1.74 9.60 13.07
C PRO A 119 0.81 9.78 14.28
N ASP A 120 -0.45 10.14 14.02
CA ASP A 120 -1.47 10.37 15.05
C ASP A 120 -2.12 9.06 15.49
N LYS A 121 -2.43 8.95 16.79
CA LYS A 121 -3.08 7.76 17.35
C LYS A 121 -4.57 7.69 17.06
N ASP A 122 -5.20 8.84 16.82
CA ASP A 122 -6.62 8.93 16.53
C ASP A 122 -6.81 8.81 15.02
N HIS A 123 -7.33 7.66 14.57
CA HIS A 123 -7.54 7.38 13.16
C HIS A 123 -8.85 7.99 12.66
N THR A 124 -8.77 8.72 11.54
CA THR A 124 -9.93 9.13 10.73
C THR A 124 -10.71 7.92 10.21
N ASP A 125 -11.96 8.12 9.79
CA ASP A 125 -12.79 7.06 9.22
C ASP A 125 -12.12 6.38 8.01
N SER A 126 -11.41 7.15 7.18
CA SER A 126 -10.70 6.58 6.03
C SER A 126 -9.48 5.73 6.43
N GLN A 127 -8.75 6.15 7.46
CA GLN A 127 -7.65 5.34 8.01
C GLN A 127 -8.19 4.06 8.67
N GLN A 128 -9.28 4.15 9.42
CA GLN A 128 -9.95 2.96 9.98
C GLN A 128 -10.45 2.03 8.88
N ARG A 129 -10.99 2.59 7.79
CA ARG A 129 -11.37 1.83 6.60
C ARG A 129 -10.18 1.13 5.96
N ALA A 130 -9.06 1.82 5.78
CA ALA A 130 -7.85 1.22 5.23
C ALA A 130 -7.36 0.03 6.06
N LEU A 131 -7.38 0.12 7.39
CA LEU A 131 -7.01 -1.00 8.26
C LEU A 131 -7.88 -2.25 8.03
N ARG A 132 -9.15 -2.10 7.66
CA ARG A 132 -10.03 -3.23 7.30
C ARG A 132 -9.67 -3.89 5.97
N LEU A 133 -8.86 -3.23 5.14
CA LEU A 133 -8.39 -3.71 3.84
C LEU A 133 -6.97 -4.28 3.88
N VAL A 134 -6.30 -4.28 5.03
CA VAL A 134 -4.99 -4.93 5.23
C VAL A 134 -5.10 -6.42 4.90
N LYS A 135 -4.08 -6.97 4.25
CA LYS A 135 -4.06 -8.41 3.92
C LYS A 135 -4.15 -9.23 5.22
N PRO A 136 -5.11 -10.17 5.33
CA PRO A 136 -5.16 -11.08 6.46
C PRO A 136 -3.90 -11.95 6.50
N SER A 137 -3.31 -12.10 7.69
CA SER A 137 -2.18 -12.99 7.96
C SER A 137 -2.54 -14.47 7.81
#